data_AF-E9DIW5-F1
#
_entry.id   AF-E9DIW5-F1
#
_cell.length_a   1.000
_cell.length_b   1.000
_cell.length_c   1.000
_cell.angle_alpha   90.00
_cell.angle_beta   90.00
_cell.angle_gamma   90.00
#
_symmetry.space_group_name_H-M   'P 1'
#
loop_
_entity.id
_entity.type
_entity.pdbx_description
1 polymer ?
#
loop_
_entity_poly.entity_id
_entity_poly.type
_entity_poly.pdbx_seq_one_letter_code
_entity_poly.pdbx_strand_id
1 'polypeptide(L)'
;MAGAFEAETALHAIVPNHVPKPTAWGTYKTQPDIHFYLCEFVEMSDRLPSSRQWAEATSQLHVRSAGKCPQGRSKFGFHVTTHLANIPIDNSWHDSWESFWAWQMKSLLKHEERIRGPNHEFSRLKQSFFDKVIPRLLRPLEARGRRINACLIHSDLWPGNVMHKAEVRDLVMFDSCPYWGHNEADLAVCRNPRYRLGKAYVEAYRRCMPEFPSHPTEDFEDRNALYAMKFHILLSILYPSDSRYRRILMDEMRQLAEKFPTGYASYEEKEEIEIVEEPILLSYIDPIAQEEDRKRRSMKKQRESAVERSIPLLEVLLFGILAILIALPLGFGLFPPEKQQV
;
A
#
# COMPACT_ATOMS: atom_id res chain seq x y z
N MET A 1 -4.07 14.69 26.43
CA MET A 1 -3.43 13.37 26.63
C MET A 1 -4.22 12.21 26.02
N ALA A 2 -5.56 12.25 25.97
CA ALA A 2 -6.38 11.22 25.31
C ALA A 2 -5.86 10.82 23.91
N GLY A 3 -5.62 11.78 23.02
CA GLY A 3 -5.13 11.50 21.67
C GLY A 3 -3.78 10.78 21.63
N ALA A 4 -2.85 11.11 22.55
CA ALA A 4 -1.56 10.42 22.67
C ALA A 4 -1.74 8.99 23.18
N PHE A 5 -2.61 8.79 24.17
CA PHE A 5 -2.91 7.44 24.68
C PHE A 5 -3.53 6.54 23.61
N GLU A 6 -4.52 7.04 22.86
CA GLU A 6 -5.16 6.30 21.76
C GLU A 6 -4.19 6.01 20.61
N ALA A 7 -3.29 6.97 20.32
CA ALA A 7 -2.24 6.82 19.32
C ALA A 7 -1.29 5.66 19.66
N GLU A 8 -0.67 5.71 20.83
CA GLU A 8 0.27 4.69 21.29
C GLU A 8 -0.45 3.34 21.50
N THR A 9 -1.72 3.34 21.90
CA THR A 9 -2.52 2.11 22.04
C THR A 9 -2.71 1.42 20.69
N ALA A 10 -3.04 2.19 19.64
CA ALA A 10 -3.20 1.65 18.29
C ALA A 10 -1.88 1.07 17.75
N LEU A 11 -0.76 1.77 17.94
CA LEU A 11 0.55 1.30 17.48
C LEU A 11 1.02 0.07 18.27
N HIS A 12 0.89 0.09 19.60
CA HIS A 12 1.26 -1.04 20.46
C HIS A 12 0.46 -2.31 20.14
N ALA A 13 -0.81 -2.18 19.75
CA ALA A 13 -1.61 -3.33 19.32
C ALA A 13 -1.08 -4.01 18.05
N ILE A 14 -0.36 -3.29 17.19
CA ILE A 14 0.19 -3.82 15.92
C ILE A 14 1.64 -4.31 16.11
N VAL A 15 2.47 -3.54 16.82
CA VAL A 15 3.90 -3.81 17.03
C VAL A 15 4.27 -3.63 18.52
N PRO A 16 3.78 -4.52 19.41
CA PRO A 16 3.97 -4.37 20.86
C PRO A 16 5.44 -4.37 21.28
N ASN A 17 6.31 -5.02 20.50
CA ASN A 17 7.75 -5.05 20.77
C ASN A 17 8.46 -3.74 20.42
N HIS A 18 7.82 -2.85 19.64
CA HIS A 18 8.41 -1.59 19.20
C HIS A 18 7.78 -0.36 19.84
N VAL A 19 6.71 -0.48 20.62
CA VAL A 19 6.01 0.70 21.17
C VAL A 19 5.82 0.50 22.67
N PRO A 20 6.22 1.43 23.55
CA PRO A 20 6.01 1.29 24.99
C PRO A 20 4.53 1.10 25.30
N LYS A 21 4.19 0.16 26.19
CA LYS A 21 2.80 -0.10 26.52
C LYS A 21 2.14 1.14 27.18
N PRO A 22 1.10 1.75 26.58
CA PRO A 22 0.34 2.80 27.25
C PRO A 22 -0.43 2.20 28.42
N THR A 23 -0.43 2.90 29.56
CA THR A 23 -1.03 2.42 30.82
C THR A 23 -2.23 3.25 31.23
N ALA A 24 -2.10 4.58 31.23
CA ALA A 24 -3.18 5.48 31.63
C ALA A 24 -2.94 6.90 31.12
N TRP A 25 -3.99 7.72 31.17
CA TRP A 25 -3.90 9.17 31.01
C TRP A 25 -4.97 9.83 31.87
N GLY A 26 -4.82 11.13 32.14
CA GLY A 26 -5.83 11.87 32.87
C GLY A 26 -5.49 13.32 33.13
N THR A 27 -6.31 13.95 33.96
CA THR A 27 -6.19 15.34 34.41
C THR A 27 -6.10 15.34 35.93
N TYR A 28 -5.23 16.19 36.49
CA TYR A 28 -5.11 16.32 37.94
C TYR A 28 -6.41 16.88 38.53
N LYS A 29 -6.90 16.26 39.61
CA LYS A 29 -8.16 16.69 40.26
C LYS A 29 -8.10 18.12 40.79
N THR A 30 -6.96 18.54 41.34
CA THR A 30 -6.75 19.87 41.93
C THR A 30 -6.23 20.90 40.94
N GLN A 31 -5.78 20.47 39.75
CA GLN A 31 -5.18 21.34 38.73
C GLN A 31 -5.71 20.94 37.34
N PRO A 32 -6.89 21.46 36.92
CA PRO A 32 -7.58 21.04 35.70
C PRO A 32 -6.79 21.23 34.40
N ASP A 33 -5.81 22.14 34.39
CA ASP A 33 -4.95 22.43 33.23
C ASP A 33 -3.69 21.53 33.16
N ILE A 34 -3.49 20.67 34.16
CA ILE A 34 -2.37 19.72 34.18
C ILE A 34 -2.88 18.34 33.82
N HIS A 35 -2.29 17.78 32.78
CA HIS A 35 -2.62 16.46 32.28
C HIS A 35 -1.41 15.53 32.39
N PHE A 36 -1.66 14.23 32.47
CA PHE A 36 -0.61 13.21 32.49
C PHE A 36 -0.90 12.09 31.50
N TYR A 37 0.17 11.41 31.11
CA TYR A 37 0.19 10.17 30.35
C TYR A 37 1.20 9.24 31.02
N LEU A 38 0.83 7.97 31.20
CA LEU A 38 1.64 6.93 31.80
C LEU A 38 1.80 5.80 30.79
N CYS A 39 3.04 5.34 30.62
CA CYS A 39 3.38 4.19 29.79
C CYS A 39 4.51 3.38 30.42
N GLU A 40 4.81 2.24 29.82
CA GLU A 40 6.00 1.44 30.12
C GLU A 40 7.27 2.30 30.03
N PHE A 41 8.14 2.16 31.05
CA PHE A 41 9.47 2.74 31.00
C PHE A 41 10.37 1.84 30.15
N VAL A 42 11.00 2.43 29.12
CA VAL A 42 11.94 1.75 28.24
C VAL A 42 13.27 2.49 28.32
N GLU A 43 14.33 1.79 28.72
CA GLU A 43 15.68 2.36 28.68
C GLU A 43 16.16 2.43 27.23
N MET A 44 16.65 3.60 26.82
CA MET A 44 17.03 3.90 25.43
C MET A 44 18.47 4.37 25.33
N SER A 45 19.06 4.22 24.14
CA SER A 45 20.36 4.83 23.81
C SER A 45 20.25 5.81 22.66
N ASP A 46 21.05 6.88 22.70
CA ASP A 46 21.08 7.96 21.70
C ASP A 46 21.71 7.59 20.35
N ARG A 47 22.01 6.30 20.14
CA ARG A 47 22.57 5.83 18.88
C ARG A 47 21.50 5.92 17.79
N LEU A 48 21.83 6.56 16.67
CA LEU A 48 20.98 6.53 15.49
C LEU A 48 20.86 5.09 14.96
N PRO A 49 19.64 4.59 14.70
CA PRO A 49 19.46 3.30 14.05
C PRO A 49 20.14 3.24 12.68
N SER A 50 20.67 2.08 12.30
CA SER A 50 21.08 1.88 10.90
C SER A 50 19.86 1.93 9.96
N SER A 51 20.09 2.23 8.68
CA SER A 51 19.00 2.26 7.69
C SER A 51 18.22 0.95 7.62
N ARG A 52 18.91 -0.19 7.78
CA ARG A 52 18.30 -1.52 7.86
C ARG A 52 17.37 -1.66 9.07
N GLN A 53 17.85 -1.32 10.26
CA GLN A 53 17.05 -1.46 11.48
C GLN A 53 15.82 -0.55 11.48
N TRP A 54 16.00 0.71 11.03
CA TRP A 54 14.90 1.65 10.88
C TRP A 54 13.86 1.12 9.89
N ALA A 55 14.31 0.64 8.72
CA ALA A 55 13.43 0.07 7.71
C ALA A 55 12.69 -1.18 8.20
N GLU A 56 13.36 -2.09 8.90
CA GLU A 56 12.76 -3.31 9.47
C GLU A 56 11.67 -2.97 10.49
N ALA A 57 11.90 -1.99 11.38
CA ALA A 57 10.88 -1.60 12.36
C ALA A 57 9.70 -0.86 11.69
N THR A 58 9.97 0.09 10.80
CA THR A 58 8.94 0.89 10.12
C THR A 58 8.11 0.04 9.15
N SER A 59 8.72 -0.88 8.42
CA SER A 59 7.98 -1.81 7.54
C SER A 59 7.11 -2.78 8.34
N GLN A 60 7.56 -3.25 9.50
CA GLN A 60 6.74 -4.13 10.35
C GLN A 60 5.43 -3.47 10.78
N LEU A 61 5.45 -2.19 11.19
CA LEU A 61 4.23 -1.45 11.51
C LEU A 61 3.28 -1.42 10.29
N HIS A 62 3.80 -1.04 9.13
CA HIS A 62 3.01 -0.91 7.91
C HIS A 62 2.45 -2.26 7.43
N VAL A 63 3.28 -3.29 7.29
CA VAL A 63 2.87 -4.62 6.82
C VAL A 63 1.87 -5.27 7.77
N ARG A 64 2.09 -5.19 9.09
CA ARG A 64 1.21 -5.83 10.06
C ARG A 64 -0.14 -5.14 10.19
N SER A 65 -0.24 -3.86 9.86
CA SER A 65 -1.50 -3.10 9.91
C SER A 65 -2.22 -3.02 8.57
N ALA A 66 -1.54 -3.15 7.43
CA ALA A 66 -2.12 -2.99 6.09
C ALA A 66 -3.45 -3.75 5.91
N GLY A 67 -4.49 -3.04 5.51
CA GLY A 67 -5.83 -3.59 5.26
C GLY A 67 -6.61 -3.97 6.53
N LYS A 68 -6.12 -3.63 7.73
CA LYS A 68 -6.77 -3.90 9.02
C LYS A 68 -7.42 -2.66 9.65
N CYS A 69 -7.63 -1.60 8.87
CA CYS A 69 -8.34 -0.41 9.34
C CYS A 69 -9.75 -0.80 9.85
N PRO A 70 -10.11 -0.45 11.10
CA PRO A 70 -11.41 -0.80 11.69
C PRO A 70 -12.62 -0.27 10.93
N GLN A 71 -12.46 0.82 10.18
CA GLN A 71 -13.52 1.41 9.35
C GLN A 71 -13.65 0.78 7.96
N GLY A 72 -12.75 -0.14 7.60
CA GLY A 72 -12.71 -0.81 6.30
C GLY A 72 -11.43 -0.52 5.52
N ARG A 73 -11.14 -1.38 4.53
CA ARG A 73 -9.85 -1.39 3.80
C ARG A 73 -9.51 -0.11 3.02
N SER A 74 -10.50 0.70 2.72
CA SER A 74 -10.38 1.92 1.90
C SER A 74 -10.86 3.18 2.65
N LYS A 75 -10.75 3.17 3.98
CA LYS A 75 -11.01 4.35 4.83
C LYS A 75 -9.70 4.90 5.36
N PHE A 76 -9.57 6.21 5.33
CA PHE A 76 -8.38 6.93 5.76
C PHE A 76 -8.74 7.90 6.88
N GLY A 77 -7.92 7.93 7.93
CA GLY A 77 -8.19 8.74 9.13
C GLY A 77 -7.87 8.04 10.44
N PHE A 78 -8.35 8.62 11.53
CA PHE A 78 -8.17 8.11 12.88
C PHE A 78 -9.37 8.50 13.74
N HIS A 79 -9.70 7.68 14.74
CA HIS A 79 -10.93 7.86 15.53
C HIS A 79 -10.90 9.08 16.47
N VAL A 80 -9.72 9.66 16.70
CA VAL A 80 -9.53 10.85 17.53
C VAL A 80 -8.59 11.86 16.86
N THR A 81 -8.71 13.12 17.25
CA THR A 81 -7.70 14.14 16.98
C THR A 81 -6.38 13.77 17.66
N THR A 82 -5.32 13.61 16.88
CA THR A 82 -3.95 13.45 17.38
C THR A 82 -3.26 14.81 17.41
N HIS A 83 -2.04 14.87 17.96
CA HIS A 83 -1.28 16.12 18.01
C HIS A 83 0.11 15.88 17.43
N LEU A 84 0.57 16.78 16.57
CA LEU A 84 1.95 16.81 16.10
C LEU A 84 2.62 18.01 16.76
N ALA A 85 3.55 17.74 17.67
CA ALA A 85 3.91 18.69 18.73
C ALA A 85 2.66 19.19 19.48
N ASN A 86 2.46 20.51 19.59
CA ASN A 86 1.27 21.10 20.21
C ASN A 86 0.13 21.39 19.22
N ILE A 87 0.24 20.94 17.96
CA ILE A 87 -0.72 21.28 16.91
C ILE A 87 -1.72 20.14 16.72
N PRO A 88 -3.04 20.38 16.92
CA PRO A 88 -4.05 19.35 16.71
C PRO A 88 -4.14 18.98 15.23
N ILE A 89 -4.14 17.68 14.94
CA ILE A 89 -4.27 17.12 13.60
C ILE A 89 -5.68 16.55 13.46
N ASP A 90 -6.43 17.13 12.52
CA ASP A 90 -7.76 16.64 12.15
C ASP A 90 -7.61 15.39 11.28
N ASN A 91 -7.95 14.24 11.86
CA ASN A 91 -7.91 12.93 11.21
C ASN A 91 -9.30 12.38 10.90
N SER A 92 -10.29 13.26 10.68
CA SER A 92 -11.63 12.87 10.28
C SER A 92 -11.59 11.87 9.11
N TRP A 93 -12.54 10.94 9.10
CA TRP A 93 -12.54 9.83 8.15
C TRP A 93 -12.92 10.27 6.74
N HIS A 94 -12.22 9.72 5.75
CA HIS A 94 -12.42 9.95 4.32
C HIS A 94 -12.38 8.64 3.52
N ASP A 95 -13.03 8.64 2.35
CA ASP A 95 -13.17 7.49 1.45
C ASP A 95 -12.05 7.33 0.42
N SER A 96 -11.22 8.37 0.25
CA SER A 96 -10.05 8.34 -0.63
C SER A 96 -8.86 8.98 0.04
N TRP A 97 -7.67 8.52 -0.32
CA TRP A 97 -6.43 9.06 0.22
C TRP A 97 -6.20 10.50 -0.23
N GLU A 98 -6.54 10.82 -1.48
CA GLU A 98 -6.50 12.20 -1.99
C GLU A 98 -7.35 13.14 -1.12
N SER A 99 -8.60 12.75 -0.82
CA SER A 99 -9.49 13.61 -0.04
C SER A 99 -9.06 13.75 1.42
N PHE A 100 -8.59 12.66 2.04
CA PHE A 100 -8.03 12.69 3.39
C PHE A 100 -6.81 13.62 3.48
N TRP A 101 -5.84 13.45 2.59
CA TRP A 101 -4.62 14.24 2.61
C TRP A 101 -4.91 15.71 2.36
N ALA A 102 -5.76 16.03 1.37
CA ALA A 102 -6.19 17.39 1.10
C ALA A 102 -6.89 18.03 2.31
N TRP A 103 -7.76 17.28 3.00
CA TRP A 103 -8.43 17.75 4.21
C TRP A 103 -7.43 18.12 5.32
N GLN A 104 -6.51 17.21 5.63
CA GLN A 104 -5.51 17.43 6.68
C GLN A 104 -4.62 18.63 6.35
N MET A 105 -4.14 18.73 5.10
CA MET A 105 -3.31 19.87 4.66
C MET A 105 -4.08 21.19 4.72
N LYS A 106 -5.37 21.20 4.35
CA LYS A 106 -6.23 22.39 4.42
C LYS A 106 -6.40 22.87 5.85
N SER A 107 -6.61 21.95 6.80
CA SER A 107 -6.71 22.28 8.22
C SER A 107 -5.42 22.90 8.75
N LEU A 108 -4.27 22.29 8.44
CA LEU A 108 -2.95 22.80 8.82
C LEU A 108 -2.63 24.17 8.21
N LEU A 109 -2.87 24.36 6.91
CA LEU A 109 -2.64 25.63 6.23
C LEU A 109 -3.54 26.75 6.76
N LYS A 110 -4.78 26.43 7.16
CA LYS A 110 -5.66 27.39 7.84
C LYS A 110 -5.12 27.78 9.21
N HIS A 111 -4.51 26.84 9.93
CA HIS A 111 -3.84 27.13 11.20
C HIS A 111 -2.60 28.01 11.00
N GLU A 112 -1.78 27.69 9.99
CA GLU A 112 -0.62 28.51 9.60
C GLU A 112 -1.02 29.94 9.30
N GLU A 113 -2.06 30.15 8.48
CA GLU A 113 -2.50 31.49 8.08
C GLU A 113 -3.08 32.30 9.24
N ARG A 114 -3.72 31.64 10.23
CA ARG A 114 -4.15 32.32 11.48
C ARG A 114 -2.98 32.85 12.29
N ILE A 115 -1.87 32.13 12.32
CA ILE A 115 -0.67 32.49 13.09
C ILE A 115 0.19 33.50 12.34
N ARG A 116 0.40 33.27 11.04
CA ARG A 116 1.35 34.01 10.21
C ARG A 116 0.72 35.17 9.42
N GLY A 117 -0.61 35.27 9.44
CA GLY A 117 -1.38 36.23 8.67
C GLY A 117 -1.46 35.89 7.16
N PRO A 118 -2.30 36.61 6.43
CA PRO A 118 -2.52 36.39 5.00
C PRO A 118 -1.27 36.72 4.17
N ASN A 119 -1.11 36.00 3.06
CA ASN A 119 -0.10 36.32 2.05
C ASN A 119 -0.65 35.99 0.64
N HIS A 120 -0.57 36.95 -0.28
CA HIS A 120 -1.21 36.86 -1.59
C HIS A 120 -0.55 35.84 -2.52
N GLU A 121 0.78 35.72 -2.47
CA GLU A 121 1.50 34.69 -3.21
C GLU A 121 1.20 33.31 -2.63
N PHE A 122 1.26 33.18 -1.31
CA PHE A 122 0.97 31.93 -0.63
C PHE A 122 -0.46 31.45 -0.91
N SER A 123 -1.42 32.36 -1.03
CA SER A 123 -2.80 32.03 -1.42
C SER A 123 -2.89 31.42 -2.83
N ARG A 124 -2.15 31.96 -3.80
CA ARG A 124 -2.06 31.39 -5.16
C ARG A 124 -1.35 30.03 -5.18
N LEU A 125 -0.31 29.89 -4.36
CA LEU A 125 0.40 28.61 -4.20
C LEU A 125 -0.51 27.55 -3.58
N LYS A 126 -1.27 27.89 -2.52
CA LYS A 126 -2.28 27.00 -1.93
C LYS A 126 -3.30 26.54 -2.98
N GLN A 127 -3.81 27.46 -3.80
CA GLN A 127 -4.73 27.11 -4.88
C GLN A 127 -4.11 26.09 -5.84
N SER A 128 -2.90 26.36 -6.36
CA SER A 128 -2.21 25.43 -7.27
C SER A 128 -1.91 24.08 -6.60
N PHE A 129 -1.58 24.09 -5.32
CA PHE A 129 -1.30 22.88 -4.55
C PHE A 129 -2.53 21.97 -4.43
N PHE A 130 -3.71 22.53 -4.14
CA PHE A 130 -4.96 21.77 -4.02
C PHE A 130 -5.57 21.41 -5.38
N ASP A 131 -5.53 22.32 -6.35
CA ASP A 131 -6.23 22.13 -7.63
C ASP A 131 -5.40 21.28 -8.62
N LYS A 132 -4.07 21.27 -8.47
CA LYS A 132 -3.16 20.64 -9.43
C LYS A 132 -2.28 19.57 -8.81
N VAL A 133 -1.46 19.93 -7.82
CA VAL A 133 -0.39 19.06 -7.29
C VAL A 133 -0.96 17.83 -6.59
N ILE A 134 -1.85 18.04 -5.60
CA ILE A 134 -2.46 16.93 -4.85
C ILE A 134 -3.21 15.95 -5.78
N PRO A 135 -4.13 16.41 -6.65
CA PRO A 135 -4.80 15.53 -7.61
C PRO A 135 -3.82 14.78 -8.51
N ARG A 136 -2.82 15.46 -9.06
CA ARG A 136 -1.83 14.84 -9.96
C ARG A 136 -1.06 13.71 -9.30
N LEU A 137 -0.68 13.87 -8.04
CA LEU A 137 0.21 12.92 -7.36
C LEU A 137 -0.54 11.84 -6.57
N LEU A 138 -1.74 12.13 -6.06
CA LEU A 138 -2.45 11.20 -5.19
C LEU A 138 -3.59 10.46 -5.87
N ARG A 139 -4.31 11.08 -6.80
CA ARG A 139 -5.40 10.41 -7.52
C ARG A 139 -4.95 9.17 -8.29
N PRO A 140 -3.77 9.16 -8.96
CA PRO A 140 -3.30 7.97 -9.66
C PRO A 140 -3.19 6.72 -8.78
N LEU A 141 -2.95 6.86 -7.46
CA LEU A 141 -2.81 5.74 -6.52
C LEU A 141 -4.10 4.91 -6.38
N GLU A 142 -5.26 5.52 -6.66
CA GLU A 142 -6.58 4.89 -6.53
C GLU A 142 -7.37 4.87 -7.86
N ALA A 143 -6.72 5.26 -8.96
CA ALA A 143 -7.28 5.24 -10.31
C ALA A 143 -7.02 3.89 -11.01
N ARG A 144 -7.77 3.62 -12.10
CA ARG A 144 -7.58 2.45 -12.98
C ARG A 144 -7.58 1.10 -12.22
N GLY A 145 -8.42 0.98 -11.20
CA GLY A 145 -8.55 -0.24 -10.39
C GLY A 145 -7.48 -0.41 -9.32
N ARG A 146 -6.49 0.49 -9.24
CA ARG A 146 -5.54 0.53 -8.12
C ARG A 146 -6.25 0.96 -6.85
N ARG A 147 -5.70 0.52 -5.72
CA ARG A 147 -6.20 0.84 -4.38
C ARG A 147 -5.05 0.92 -3.42
N ILE A 148 -5.11 1.87 -2.49
CA ILE A 148 -4.22 1.90 -1.35
C ILE A 148 -4.81 1.00 -0.27
N ASN A 149 -4.03 0.01 0.17
CA ASN A 149 -4.33 -0.73 1.38
C ASN A 149 -3.91 0.13 2.58
N ALA A 150 -4.87 0.83 3.19
CA ALA A 150 -4.58 1.69 4.32
C ALA A 150 -3.85 0.90 5.43
N CYS A 151 -2.72 1.43 5.87
CA CYS A 151 -1.95 0.93 7.01
C CYS A 151 -1.87 2.00 8.09
N LEU A 152 -1.54 1.60 9.32
CA LEU A 152 -1.28 2.54 10.39
C LEU A 152 0.08 3.19 10.16
N ILE A 153 0.09 4.52 10.09
CA ILE A 153 1.26 5.37 9.89
C ILE A 153 1.61 6.01 11.21
N HIS A 154 2.90 6.13 11.55
CA HIS A 154 3.34 6.80 12.77
C HIS A 154 3.29 8.34 12.64
N SER A 155 3.63 8.85 11.47
CA SER A 155 3.60 10.26 11.04
C SER A 155 4.56 11.20 11.78
N ASP A 156 5.53 10.67 12.51
CA ASP A 156 6.56 11.47 13.20
C ASP A 156 7.85 10.66 13.47
N LEU A 157 8.29 9.84 12.50
CA LEU A 157 9.46 8.94 12.63
C LEU A 157 10.81 9.63 12.42
N TRP A 158 10.98 10.83 12.96
CA TRP A 158 12.29 11.48 12.98
C TRP A 158 13.19 10.80 14.03
N PRO A 159 14.52 10.97 13.97
CA PRO A 159 15.43 10.22 14.82
C PRO A 159 15.23 10.39 16.33
N GLY A 160 14.51 11.43 16.78
CA GLY A 160 14.15 11.61 18.18
C GLY A 160 13.00 10.73 18.66
N ASN A 161 12.27 10.08 17.76
CA ASN A 161 11.07 9.26 18.04
C ASN A 161 11.24 7.79 17.64
N VAL A 162 12.47 7.38 17.29
CA VAL A 162 12.81 5.99 16.98
C VAL A 162 14.23 5.68 17.47
N MET A 163 14.31 4.99 18.60
CA MET A 163 15.55 4.83 19.36
C MET A 163 15.88 3.36 19.57
N HIS A 164 17.15 3.05 19.88
CA HIS A 164 17.49 1.71 20.34
C HIS A 164 17.03 1.51 21.78
N LYS A 165 16.44 0.35 22.06
CA LYS A 165 16.34 -0.14 23.44
C LYS A 165 17.74 -0.46 23.97
N ALA A 166 18.04 -0.15 25.22
CA ALA A 166 19.39 -0.31 25.78
C ALA A 166 19.82 -1.78 25.90
N GLU A 167 18.90 -2.65 26.30
CA GLU A 167 19.21 -4.06 26.62
C GLU A 167 19.03 -5.03 25.45
N VAL A 168 18.28 -4.63 24.40
CA VAL A 168 17.95 -5.49 23.26
C VAL A 168 18.30 -4.80 21.94
N ARG A 169 18.50 -5.58 20.86
CA ARG A 169 18.85 -5.03 19.54
C ARG A 169 17.69 -4.37 18.80
N ASP A 170 16.49 -4.36 19.38
CA ASP A 170 15.28 -3.82 18.79
C ASP A 170 15.20 -2.29 18.95
N LEU A 171 14.38 -1.69 18.08
CA LEU A 171 14.02 -0.28 18.17
C LEU A 171 12.74 -0.08 18.99
N VAL A 172 12.61 1.10 19.56
CA VAL A 172 11.38 1.62 20.16
C VAL A 172 10.96 2.88 19.42
N MET A 173 9.67 2.97 19.08
CA MET A 173 8.98 4.09 18.48
C MET A 173 8.02 4.68 19.51
N PHE A 174 7.87 6.00 19.51
CA PHE A 174 7.06 6.72 20.49
C PHE A 174 6.73 8.12 19.95
N ASP A 175 5.86 8.85 20.66
CA ASP A 175 5.39 10.19 20.26
C ASP A 175 4.78 10.19 18.86
N SER A 176 3.94 9.20 18.59
CA SER A 176 3.25 9.05 17.32
C SER A 176 2.12 10.06 17.12
N CYS A 177 1.89 10.41 15.85
CA CYS A 177 0.77 11.22 15.42
C CYS A 177 -0.08 10.47 14.38
N PRO A 178 -0.62 9.29 14.75
CA PRO A 178 -0.94 8.28 13.76
C PRO A 178 -2.29 8.49 13.08
N TYR A 179 -2.41 7.85 11.92
CA TYR A 179 -3.65 7.70 11.17
C TYR A 179 -3.52 6.52 10.21
N TRP A 180 -4.66 6.00 9.76
CA TRP A 180 -4.73 5.01 8.69
C TRP A 180 -4.55 5.72 7.35
N GLY A 181 -3.52 5.35 6.59
CA GLY A 181 -3.07 6.12 5.42
C GLY A 181 -2.23 5.32 4.43
N HIS A 182 -1.60 6.06 3.51
CA HIS A 182 -0.59 5.54 2.58
C HIS A 182 0.82 5.49 3.20
N ASN A 183 1.40 4.30 3.30
CA ASN A 183 2.70 4.03 3.93
C ASN A 183 3.86 4.93 3.47
N GLU A 184 3.86 5.38 2.21
CA GLU A 184 4.90 6.30 1.69
C GLU A 184 5.00 7.63 2.46
N ALA A 185 3.92 8.06 3.13
CA ALA A 185 3.91 9.31 3.88
C ALA A 185 4.88 9.30 5.06
N ASP A 186 5.14 8.14 5.68
CA ASP A 186 6.12 8.02 6.78
C ASP A 186 7.57 8.16 6.32
N LEU A 187 7.83 8.00 5.01
CA LEU A 187 9.17 8.17 4.45
C LEU A 187 9.50 9.64 4.16
N ALA A 188 8.55 10.57 4.29
CA ALA A 188 8.79 11.99 4.05
C ALA A 188 9.88 12.56 4.97
N VAL A 189 10.02 11.98 6.17
CA VAL A 189 11.07 12.34 7.12
C VAL A 189 12.48 12.11 6.57
N CYS A 190 12.65 11.16 5.63
CA CYS A 190 13.92 10.89 4.96
C CYS A 190 14.37 12.00 4.00
N ARG A 191 13.51 12.98 3.68
CA ARG A 191 13.91 14.16 2.87
C ARG A 191 14.59 15.22 3.69
N ASN A 192 14.35 15.26 4.99
CA ASN A 192 14.82 16.37 5.82
C ASN A 192 16.34 16.23 6.05
N PRO A 193 17.16 17.16 5.53
CA PRO A 193 18.62 17.04 5.60
C PRO A 193 19.14 17.09 7.04
N ARG A 194 18.37 17.63 8.00
CA ARG A 194 18.74 17.69 9.42
C ARG A 194 18.83 16.30 10.05
N TYR A 195 17.98 15.37 9.63
CA TYR A 195 17.82 14.09 10.33
C TYR A 195 18.84 13.04 9.91
N ARG A 196 19.64 13.30 8.85
CA ARG A 196 20.59 12.32 8.29
C ARG A 196 19.91 10.98 7.92
N LEU A 197 18.59 11.01 7.75
CA LEU A 197 17.79 10.02 7.06
C LEU A 197 17.83 10.40 5.57
N GLY A 198 17.83 9.43 4.66
CA GLY A 198 18.08 9.72 3.25
C GLY A 198 17.84 8.51 2.36
N LYS A 199 18.37 8.54 1.13
CA LYS A 199 18.16 7.47 0.12
C LYS A 199 18.45 6.07 0.65
N ALA A 200 19.47 5.90 1.50
CA ALA A 200 19.81 4.61 2.10
C ALA A 200 18.68 4.03 2.98
N TYR A 201 17.87 4.87 3.63
CA TYR A 201 16.72 4.45 4.44
C TYR A 201 15.52 4.09 3.58
N VAL A 202 15.24 4.88 2.55
CA VAL A 202 14.19 4.59 1.56
C VAL A 202 14.49 3.26 0.86
N GLU A 203 15.73 3.04 0.45
CA GLU A 203 16.17 1.80 -0.19
C GLU A 203 16.12 0.60 0.76
N ALA A 204 16.49 0.77 2.03
CA ALA A 204 16.33 -0.29 3.02
C ALA A 204 14.84 -0.63 3.26
N TYR A 205 13.97 0.39 3.28
CA TYR A 205 12.53 0.20 3.40
C TYR A 205 11.94 -0.53 2.19
N ARG A 206 12.37 -0.17 0.97
CA ARG A 206 12.02 -0.87 -0.28
C ARG A 206 12.29 -2.37 -0.20
N ARG A 207 13.43 -2.78 0.37
CA ARG A 207 13.77 -4.21 0.53
C ARG A 207 12.86 -4.96 1.50
N CYS A 208 12.15 -4.25 2.38
CA CYS A 208 11.24 -4.84 3.35
C CYS A 208 9.77 -4.83 2.89
N MET A 209 9.45 -4.15 1.77
CA MET A 209 8.09 -3.89 1.32
C MET A 209 7.88 -4.43 -0.11
N PRO A 210 7.13 -5.54 -0.28
CA PRO A 210 6.99 -6.21 -1.58
C PRO A 210 6.42 -5.35 -2.72
N GLU A 211 5.52 -4.40 -2.42
CA GLU A 211 4.81 -3.58 -3.41
C GLU A 211 5.22 -2.08 -3.33
N PHE A 212 6.47 -1.82 -2.99
CA PHE A 212 7.00 -0.45 -2.84
C PHE A 212 8.01 -0.09 -3.95
N PRO A 213 7.97 1.16 -4.48
CA PRO A 213 6.96 2.20 -4.21
C PRO A 213 5.62 1.87 -4.88
N SER A 214 4.56 2.56 -4.45
CA SER A 214 3.23 2.41 -5.05
C SER A 214 3.23 2.87 -6.51
N HIS A 215 2.46 2.20 -7.37
CA HIS A 215 2.30 2.62 -8.76
C HIS A 215 1.42 3.90 -8.87
N PRO A 216 1.74 4.85 -9.77
CA PRO A 216 2.91 4.89 -10.66
C PRO A 216 4.22 5.12 -9.90
N THR A 217 5.24 4.29 -10.14
CA THR A 217 6.47 4.27 -9.33
C THR A 217 7.37 5.47 -9.57
N GLU A 218 7.31 6.05 -10.77
CA GLU A 218 8.04 7.24 -11.19
C GLU A 218 7.63 8.49 -10.41
N ASP A 219 6.41 8.53 -9.90
CA ASP A 219 5.87 9.65 -9.11
C ASP A 219 6.32 9.59 -7.64
N PHE A 220 7.03 8.53 -7.20
CA PHE A 220 7.38 8.33 -5.79
C PHE A 220 8.12 9.51 -5.17
N GLU A 221 9.15 10.04 -5.84
CA GLU A 221 9.95 11.14 -5.30
C GLU A 221 9.12 12.42 -5.13
N ASP A 222 8.18 12.66 -6.04
CA ASP A 222 7.27 13.81 -6.00
C ASP A 222 6.18 13.64 -4.94
N ARG A 223 5.64 12.42 -4.78
CA ARG A 223 4.76 12.08 -3.66
C ARG A 223 5.47 12.25 -2.32
N ASN A 224 6.73 11.84 -2.22
CA ASN A 224 7.52 11.99 -1.01
C ASN A 224 7.78 13.47 -0.69
N ALA A 225 8.01 14.32 -1.70
CA ALA A 225 8.07 15.78 -1.55
C ALA A 225 6.72 16.38 -1.10
N LEU A 226 5.62 15.92 -1.70
CA LEU A 226 4.27 16.30 -1.29
C LEU A 226 4.00 15.92 0.17
N TYR A 227 4.37 14.71 0.61
CA TYR A 227 4.19 14.27 1.99
C TYR A 227 5.04 15.08 2.98
N ALA A 228 6.23 15.52 2.57
CA ALA A 228 7.06 16.39 3.40
C ALA A 228 6.41 17.76 3.68
N MET A 229 5.45 18.21 2.85
CA MET A 229 4.74 19.49 3.07
C MET A 229 4.09 19.57 4.43
N LYS A 230 3.60 18.45 4.98
CA LYS A 230 3.06 18.40 6.34
C LYS A 230 4.04 18.99 7.36
N PHE A 231 5.32 18.63 7.27
CA PHE A 231 6.36 19.08 8.18
C PHE A 231 6.81 20.52 7.87
N HIS A 232 6.84 20.94 6.62
CA HIS A 232 7.12 22.34 6.29
C HIS A 232 6.03 23.29 6.81
N ILE A 233 4.76 22.88 6.73
CA ILE A 233 3.63 23.62 7.32
C ILE A 233 3.77 23.65 8.85
N LEU A 234 4.05 22.49 9.47
CA LEU A 234 4.29 22.40 10.92
C LEU A 234 5.40 23.36 11.38
N LEU A 235 6.55 23.36 10.72
CA LEU A 235 7.67 24.24 11.07
C LEU A 235 7.30 25.72 10.89
N SER A 236 6.50 26.06 9.86
CA SER A 236 6.01 27.44 9.72
C SER A 236 5.09 27.85 10.87
N ILE A 237 4.29 26.91 11.39
CA ILE A 237 3.39 27.11 12.54
C ILE A 237 4.19 27.26 13.85
N LEU A 238 5.13 26.34 14.13
CA LEU A 238 5.85 26.26 15.40
C LEU A 238 6.85 27.40 15.60
N TYR A 239 7.39 27.95 14.51
CA TYR A 239 8.42 28.99 14.57
C TYR A 239 7.94 30.27 13.85
N PRO A 240 6.88 30.94 14.36
CA PRO A 240 6.26 32.06 13.68
C PRO A 240 7.16 33.30 13.60
N SER A 241 8.13 33.43 14.50
CA SER A 241 9.12 34.52 14.50
C SER A 241 10.25 34.29 13.47
N ASP A 242 10.44 33.06 12.99
CA ASP A 242 11.45 32.75 11.98
C ASP A 242 10.77 32.67 10.60
N SER A 243 10.97 33.71 9.79
CA SER A 243 10.39 33.80 8.43
C SER A 243 10.94 32.74 7.48
N ARG A 244 12.08 32.11 7.78
CA ARG A 244 12.71 31.13 6.89
C ARG A 244 11.81 29.91 6.68
N TYR A 245 11.09 29.44 7.70
CA TYR A 245 10.24 28.25 7.56
C TYR A 245 9.04 28.49 6.64
N ARG A 246 8.40 29.66 6.70
CA ARG A 246 7.33 30.01 5.75
C ARG A 246 7.87 30.15 4.33
N ARG A 247 9.06 30.72 4.18
CA ARG A 247 9.74 30.84 2.88
C ARG A 247 10.02 29.46 2.26
N ILE A 248 10.63 28.55 3.02
CA ILE A 248 10.89 27.17 2.59
C ILE A 248 9.58 26.49 2.17
N LEU A 249 8.52 26.60 2.97
CA LEU A 249 7.20 26.06 2.61
C LEU A 249 6.70 26.61 1.27
N MET A 250 6.76 27.93 1.08
CA MET A 250 6.34 28.56 -0.17
C MET A 250 7.21 28.12 -1.36
N ASP A 251 8.52 27.99 -1.15
CA ASP A 251 9.46 27.59 -2.20
C ASP A 251 9.23 26.14 -2.65
N GLU A 252 9.04 25.22 -1.72
CA GLU A 252 8.71 23.82 -2.04
C GLU A 252 7.34 23.70 -2.73
N MET A 253 6.32 24.44 -2.26
CA MET A 253 5.02 24.48 -2.93
C MET A 253 5.12 25.02 -4.35
N ARG A 254 5.96 26.04 -4.58
CA ARG A 254 6.20 26.62 -5.91
C ARG A 254 6.86 25.61 -6.83
N GLN A 255 7.91 24.92 -6.39
CA GLN A 255 8.59 23.90 -7.19
C GLN A 255 7.63 22.79 -7.63
N LEU A 256 6.78 22.29 -6.72
CA LEU A 256 5.76 21.29 -7.06
C LEU A 256 4.72 21.84 -8.06
N ALA A 257 4.25 23.07 -7.86
CA ALA A 257 3.27 23.70 -8.76
C ALA A 257 3.84 23.96 -10.16
N GLU A 258 5.10 24.37 -10.26
CA GLU A 258 5.81 24.57 -11.53
C GLU A 258 6.06 23.25 -12.26
N LYS A 259 6.35 22.17 -11.52
CA LYS A 259 6.53 20.82 -12.10
C LYS A 259 5.23 20.22 -12.62
N PHE A 260 4.08 20.55 -12.03
CA PHE A 260 2.77 20.03 -12.41
C PHE A 260 1.77 21.14 -12.81
N PRO A 261 2.07 21.92 -13.86
CA PRO A 261 1.33 23.14 -14.19
C PRO A 261 -0.10 22.86 -14.70
N THR A 262 -0.35 21.68 -15.26
CA THR A 262 -1.67 21.21 -15.73
C THR A 262 -2.35 20.24 -14.77
N GLY A 263 -1.72 19.94 -13.63
CA GLY A 263 -2.28 19.03 -12.62
C GLY A 263 -2.58 17.64 -13.18
N TYR A 264 -3.73 17.08 -12.82
CA TYR A 264 -4.12 15.70 -13.17
C TYR A 264 -4.24 15.46 -14.67
N ALA A 265 -4.54 16.48 -15.49
CA ALA A 265 -4.62 16.34 -16.94
C ALA A 265 -3.32 15.79 -17.56
N SER A 266 -2.15 16.18 -17.03
CA SER A 266 -0.86 15.62 -17.49
C SER A 266 -0.72 14.11 -17.27
N TYR A 267 -1.40 13.56 -16.27
CA TYR A 267 -1.42 12.12 -16.03
C TYR A 267 -2.32 11.42 -17.04
N GLU A 268 -3.50 12.00 -17.31
CA GLU A 268 -4.45 11.46 -18.29
C GLU A 268 -3.87 11.45 -19.70
N GLU A 269 -3.23 12.54 -20.14
CA GLU A 269 -2.57 12.63 -21.45
C GLU A 269 -1.44 11.60 -21.61
N LYS A 270 -0.58 11.45 -20.59
CA LYS A 270 0.52 10.47 -20.62
C LYS A 270 -0.02 9.05 -20.78
N GLU A 271 -1.06 8.70 -20.04
CA GLU A 271 -1.66 7.37 -20.08
C GLU A 271 -2.40 7.11 -21.39
N GLU A 272 -3.06 8.12 -21.97
CA GLU A 272 -3.65 7.99 -23.32
C GLU A 272 -2.58 7.68 -24.37
N ILE A 273 -1.40 8.30 -24.27
CA ILE A 273 -0.26 8.02 -25.16
C ILE A 273 0.27 6.59 -24.94
N GLU A 274 0.48 6.16 -23.70
CA GLU A 274 0.98 4.81 -23.39
C GLU A 274 0.01 3.71 -23.86
N ILE A 275 -1.30 3.92 -23.74
CA ILE A 275 -2.33 2.99 -24.27
C ILE A 275 -2.27 2.91 -25.81
N VAL A 276 -1.95 4.01 -26.49
CA VAL A 276 -1.80 4.03 -27.95
C VAL A 276 -0.50 3.36 -28.41
N GLU A 277 0.57 3.43 -27.60
CA GLU A 277 1.88 2.85 -27.91
C GLU A 277 2.01 1.36 -27.55
N GLU A 278 1.29 0.83 -26.56
CA GLU A 278 1.10 -0.62 -26.40
C GLU A 278 0.25 -1.12 -27.59
N PRO A 279 0.81 -1.88 -28.56
CA PRO A 279 0.05 -2.23 -29.74
C PRO A 279 -1.16 -3.06 -29.34
N ILE A 280 -2.33 -2.68 -29.85
CA ILE A 280 -3.51 -3.54 -29.90
C ILE A 280 -3.04 -4.87 -30.47
N LEU A 281 -2.89 -5.88 -29.61
CA LEU A 281 -2.52 -7.24 -30.00
C LEU A 281 -3.75 -7.89 -30.66
N LEU A 282 -4.22 -7.30 -31.75
CA LEU A 282 -5.22 -7.86 -32.65
C LEU A 282 -4.54 -9.00 -33.41
N SER A 283 -4.69 -10.19 -32.83
CA SER A 283 -4.44 -11.50 -33.45
C SER A 283 -3.12 -11.63 -34.21
N TYR A 284 -2.02 -11.88 -33.47
CA TYR A 284 -0.90 -12.61 -34.07
C TYR A 284 -1.36 -14.06 -34.26
N ILE A 285 -1.84 -14.38 -35.46
CA ILE A 285 -2.13 -15.76 -35.86
C ILE A 285 -0.76 -16.42 -36.08
N ASP A 286 -0.35 -17.28 -35.15
CA ASP A 286 0.88 -18.06 -35.26
C ASP A 286 0.82 -18.96 -36.51
N PRO A 287 1.67 -18.73 -37.53
CA PRO A 287 1.71 -19.55 -38.73
C PRO A 287 2.06 -21.02 -38.45
N ILE A 288 2.79 -21.28 -37.35
CA ILE A 288 3.20 -22.63 -36.95
C ILE A 288 1.98 -23.42 -36.44
N ALA A 289 1.10 -22.78 -35.69
CA ALA A 289 -0.14 -23.39 -35.19
C ALA A 289 -1.10 -23.77 -36.33
N GLN A 290 -1.14 -22.99 -37.43
CA GLN A 290 -1.94 -23.34 -38.61
C GLN A 290 -1.36 -24.53 -39.38
N GLU A 291 -0.03 -24.62 -39.51
CA GLU A 291 0.65 -25.74 -40.17
C GLU A 291 0.41 -27.05 -39.41
N GLU A 292 0.45 -27.00 -38.07
CA GLU A 292 0.14 -28.16 -37.23
C GLU A 292 -1.32 -28.60 -37.30
N ASP A 293 -2.27 -27.67 -37.29
CA ASP A 293 -3.70 -28.02 -37.41
C ASP A 293 -4.04 -28.55 -38.80
N ARG A 294 -3.39 -28.03 -39.85
CA ARG A 294 -3.50 -28.55 -41.23
C ARG A 294 -2.91 -29.96 -41.35
N LYS A 295 -1.77 -30.24 -40.70
CA LYS A 295 -1.19 -31.59 -40.60
C LYS A 295 -2.08 -32.56 -39.82
N ARG A 296 -2.69 -32.12 -38.71
CA ARG A 296 -3.63 -32.93 -37.91
C ARG A 296 -4.88 -33.31 -38.72
N ARG A 297 -5.46 -32.36 -39.47
CA ARG A 297 -6.61 -32.60 -40.35
C ARG A 297 -6.26 -33.55 -41.50
N SER A 298 -5.07 -33.42 -42.07
CA SER A 298 -4.55 -34.34 -43.11
C SER A 298 -4.41 -35.78 -42.58
N MET A 299 -3.80 -35.95 -41.40
CA MET A 299 -3.65 -37.27 -40.77
C MET A 299 -4.98 -37.91 -40.39
N LYS A 300 -5.97 -37.11 -39.96
CA LYS A 300 -7.32 -37.60 -39.67
C LYS A 300 -8.01 -38.14 -40.93
N LYS A 301 -7.90 -37.42 -42.05
CA LYS A 301 -8.43 -37.85 -43.35
C LYS A 301 -7.77 -39.14 -43.88
N GLN A 302 -6.46 -39.28 -43.68
CA GLN A 302 -5.75 -40.52 -44.04
C GLN A 302 -6.21 -41.72 -43.18
N ARG A 303 -6.38 -41.52 -41.87
CA ARG A 303 -6.90 -42.55 -40.95
C ARG A 303 -8.31 -42.98 -41.31
N GLU A 304 -9.21 -42.05 -41.61
CA GLU A 304 -10.59 -42.37 -42.01
C GLU A 304 -10.63 -43.17 -43.33
N SER A 305 -9.78 -42.84 -44.32
CA SER A 305 -9.71 -43.62 -45.57
C SER A 305 -9.11 -45.02 -45.39
N ALA A 306 -8.22 -45.22 -44.41
CA ALA A 306 -7.63 -46.52 -44.11
C ALA A 306 -8.65 -47.44 -43.40
N VAL A 307 -9.52 -46.87 -42.56
CA VAL A 307 -10.62 -47.60 -41.92
C VAL A 307 -11.63 -48.06 -42.98
N GLU A 308 -12.03 -47.20 -43.93
CA GLU A 308 -12.97 -47.57 -45.01
C GLU A 308 -12.45 -48.70 -45.92
N ARG A 309 -11.13 -48.78 -46.16
CA ARG A 309 -10.53 -49.86 -46.97
C ARG A 309 -10.38 -51.20 -46.23
N SER A 310 -10.55 -51.22 -44.91
CA SER A 310 -10.38 -52.43 -44.08
C SER A 310 -11.68 -53.22 -43.85
N ILE A 311 -12.83 -52.66 -44.27
CA ILE A 311 -14.17 -53.21 -44.02
C ILE A 311 -14.51 -54.49 -44.83
N PRO A 312 -13.94 -54.83 -46.01
CA PRO A 312 -14.38 -56.04 -46.73
C PRO A 312 -13.78 -57.36 -46.21
N LEU A 313 -12.82 -57.35 -45.27
CA LEU A 313 -12.19 -58.59 -44.76
C LEU A 313 -12.88 -59.17 -43.51
N LEU A 314 -13.60 -58.36 -42.73
CA LEU A 314 -14.23 -58.82 -41.50
C LEU A 314 -15.58 -59.52 -41.74
N GLU A 315 -16.33 -59.12 -42.78
CA GLU A 315 -17.62 -59.73 -43.11
C GLU A 315 -17.49 -61.16 -43.66
N VAL A 316 -16.38 -61.50 -44.31
CA VAL A 316 -16.13 -62.86 -44.82
C VAL A 316 -15.82 -63.85 -43.68
N LEU A 317 -15.24 -63.39 -42.56
CA LEU A 317 -14.91 -64.25 -41.42
C LEU A 317 -16.11 -64.54 -40.49
N LEU A 318 -17.09 -63.63 -40.41
CA LEU A 318 -18.24 -63.79 -39.52
C LEU A 318 -19.23 -64.87 -40.00
N PHE A 319 -19.39 -65.06 -41.31
CA PHE A 319 -20.27 -66.10 -41.86
C PHE A 319 -19.70 -67.52 -41.73
N GLY A 320 -18.38 -67.68 -41.54
CA GLY A 320 -17.75 -69.00 -41.39
C GLY A 320 -17.89 -69.61 -39.99
N ILE A 321 -18.06 -68.79 -38.94
CA ILE A 321 -18.02 -69.26 -37.54
C ILE A 321 -19.41 -69.63 -37.01
N LEU A 322 -20.49 -69.09 -37.58
CA LEU A 322 -21.86 -69.35 -37.11
C LEU A 322 -22.38 -70.78 -37.47
N ALA A 323 -21.71 -71.51 -38.35
CA ALA A 323 -22.11 -72.86 -38.75
C ALA A 323 -21.62 -73.99 -37.81
N ILE A 324 -20.73 -73.70 -36.85
CA ILE A 324 -20.03 -74.75 -36.07
C ILE A 324 -20.59 -74.91 -34.63
N LEU A 325 -21.45 -74.01 -34.14
CA LEU A 325 -21.92 -74.03 -32.74
C LEU A 325 -23.40 -74.42 -32.57
N ILE A 326 -23.91 -75.32 -33.40
CA ILE A 326 -25.12 -76.12 -33.12
C ILE A 326 -24.71 -77.60 -33.07
N ALA A 327 -24.04 -78.00 -31.99
CA ALA A 327 -23.94 -79.40 -31.58
C ALA A 327 -23.52 -79.51 -30.11
N LEU A 328 -24.45 -80.03 -29.30
CA LEU A 328 -24.30 -80.80 -28.06
C LEU A 328 -24.34 -80.07 -26.68
N PRO A 329 -25.18 -80.56 -25.73
CA PRO A 329 -25.47 -79.89 -24.46
C PRO A 329 -25.12 -80.69 -23.17
N LEU A 330 -25.39 -80.04 -22.03
CA LEU A 330 -25.68 -80.56 -20.66
C LEU A 330 -24.53 -80.82 -19.67
N GLY A 331 -24.66 -80.23 -18.46
CA GLY A 331 -24.02 -80.73 -17.23
C GLY A 331 -23.95 -79.74 -16.06
N PHE A 332 -24.84 -79.92 -15.07
CA PHE A 332 -24.91 -79.40 -13.68
C PHE A 332 -23.55 -79.23 -12.94
N GLY A 333 -23.34 -78.42 -11.88
CA GLY A 333 -24.21 -77.61 -11.01
C GLY A 333 -23.48 -77.18 -9.70
N LEU A 334 -24.21 -76.47 -8.82
CA LEU A 334 -24.06 -76.28 -7.36
C LEU A 334 -23.20 -75.12 -6.76
N PHE A 335 -23.91 -74.36 -5.92
CA PHE A 335 -23.65 -73.25 -4.97
C PHE A 335 -22.94 -73.72 -3.64
N PRO A 336 -22.77 -72.93 -2.53
CA PRO A 336 -22.01 -71.67 -2.24
C PRO A 336 -21.37 -71.73 -0.79
N PRO A 337 -21.47 -70.76 0.17
CA PRO A 337 -21.08 -69.32 0.30
C PRO A 337 -20.19 -69.00 1.57
N GLU A 338 -20.13 -67.71 1.97
CA GLU A 338 -19.84 -67.10 3.30
C GLU A 338 -18.36 -66.89 3.72
N LYS A 339 -17.92 -65.86 4.47
CA LYS A 339 -18.58 -64.93 5.42
C LYS A 339 -17.72 -63.68 5.72
N GLN A 340 -18.37 -62.65 6.26
CA GLN A 340 -17.84 -61.42 6.91
C GLN A 340 -17.04 -61.71 8.19
N GLN A 341 -16.17 -60.77 8.64
CA GLN A 341 -16.35 -60.01 9.90
C GLN A 341 -15.21 -59.03 10.23
N VAL A 342 -15.66 -57.86 10.74
CA VAL A 342 -15.10 -56.89 11.72
C VAL A 342 -13.74 -56.26 11.47
#